data_AF-A0A355T2S8-F1
#
_entry.id   AF-A0A355T2S8-F1
#
_cell.length_a   1.000
_cell.length_b   1.000
_cell.length_c   1.000
_cell.angle_alpha   90.00
_cell.angle_beta   90.00
_cell.angle_gamma   90.00
#
_symmetry.space_group_name_H-M   'P 1'
#
loop_
_entity.id
_entity.type
_entity.pdbx_description
1 polymer ?
#
loop_
_entity_poly.entity_id
_entity_poly.type
_entity_poly.pdbx_seq_one_letter_code
_entity_poly.pdbx_strand_id
1 'polypeptide(L)'
;MLSSEPDKYPIEAGIVPLVYVLADTGIIQTIWSCEGHLQPSGAELWKTPQVWFSAEDGVAAQLLSIALFDLRESLHCSDWVLRLVPVERGLTSVYSIEPRLEKDEDGPRTLELLREDVQTIAYRLPTSLRALAASLLSRGT
;
A
#
# COMPACT_ATOMS: atom_id res chain seq x y z
N MET A 1 -7.42 -5.10 8.79
CA MET A 1 -8.72 -5.18 8.12
C MET A 1 -8.75 -6.52 7.44
N LEU A 2 -9.05 -7.52 8.25
CA LEU A 2 -9.72 -8.71 7.79
C LEU A 2 -11.18 -8.44 8.14
N SER A 3 -12.08 -8.51 7.17
CA SER A 3 -13.49 -8.20 7.42
C SER A 3 -14.03 -9.12 8.52
N SER A 4 -14.73 -8.55 9.51
CA SER A 4 -15.39 -9.34 10.56
C SER A 4 -16.57 -10.16 10.01
N GLU A 5 -17.09 -9.77 8.84
CA GLU A 5 -18.12 -10.48 8.08
C GLU A 5 -17.58 -10.73 6.66
N PRO A 6 -16.60 -11.64 6.48
CA PRO A 6 -15.90 -11.81 5.20
C PRO A 6 -16.82 -12.31 4.09
N ASP A 7 -17.88 -13.06 4.41
CA ASP A 7 -18.86 -13.54 3.44
C ASP A 7 -19.74 -12.40 2.89
N LYS A 8 -19.97 -11.35 3.70
CA LYS A 8 -20.89 -10.26 3.37
C LYS A 8 -20.16 -9.03 2.82
N TYR A 9 -18.96 -8.79 3.31
CA TYR A 9 -18.08 -7.70 2.91
C TYR A 9 -16.68 -8.26 2.65
N PRO A 10 -16.51 -9.08 1.59
CA PRO A 10 -15.20 -9.59 1.23
C PRO A 10 -14.29 -8.43 0.84
N ILE A 11 -13.00 -8.59 1.15
CA ILE A 11 -11.98 -7.69 0.63
C ILE A 11 -11.90 -7.95 -0.88
N GLU A 12 -11.80 -6.86 -1.64
CA GLU A 12 -11.77 -6.90 -3.09
C GLU A 12 -10.52 -7.63 -3.60
N ALA A 13 -10.69 -8.58 -4.52
CA ALA A 13 -9.64 -9.52 -4.89
C ALA A 13 -8.37 -8.84 -5.42
N GLY A 14 -8.49 -7.69 -6.08
CA GLY A 14 -7.36 -6.95 -6.62
C GLY A 14 -6.43 -6.35 -5.56
N ILE A 15 -6.93 -6.10 -4.33
CA ILE A 15 -6.16 -5.48 -3.24
C ILE A 15 -5.79 -6.47 -2.12
N VAL A 16 -6.49 -7.61 -2.02
CA VAL A 16 -6.28 -8.65 -1.00
C VAL A 16 -4.81 -9.00 -0.77
N PRO A 17 -3.97 -9.25 -1.79
CA PRO A 17 -2.58 -9.67 -1.56
C PRO A 17 -1.78 -8.65 -0.76
N LEU A 18 -1.95 -7.36 -1.07
CA LEU A 18 -1.27 -6.29 -0.35
C LEU A 18 -1.79 -6.15 1.08
N VAL A 19 -3.11 -6.25 1.28
CA VAL A 19 -3.71 -6.21 2.62
C VAL A 19 -3.18 -7.35 3.49
N TYR A 20 -3.07 -8.56 2.94
CA TYR A 20 -2.58 -9.73 3.67
C TYR A 20 -1.11 -9.57 4.05
N VAL A 21 -0.26 -9.17 3.11
CA VAL A 21 1.17 -8.96 3.35
C VAL A 21 1.43 -7.91 4.44
N LEU A 22 0.67 -6.82 4.44
CA LEU A 22 0.79 -5.79 5.48
C LEU A 22 0.33 -6.31 6.84
N ALA A 23 -0.76 -7.09 6.88
CA ALA A 23 -1.26 -7.70 8.12
C ALA A 23 -0.30 -8.77 8.68
N ASP A 24 0.37 -9.53 7.81
CA ASP A 24 1.34 -10.57 8.18
C ASP A 24 2.60 -10.02 8.87
N THR A 25 2.87 -8.70 8.75
CA THR A 25 4.00 -8.07 9.45
C THR A 25 3.88 -8.09 10.97
N GLY A 26 2.67 -8.22 11.52
CA GLY A 26 2.40 -8.24 12.97
C GLY A 26 2.58 -6.89 13.69
N ILE A 27 3.14 -5.87 13.04
CA ILE A 27 3.39 -4.53 13.59
C ILE A 27 2.51 -3.44 12.96
N ILE A 28 1.71 -3.82 11.95
CA ILE A 28 0.81 -2.95 11.22
C ILE A 28 -0.61 -3.50 11.33
N GLN A 29 -1.57 -2.63 11.60
CA GLN A 29 -2.98 -2.95 11.56
C GLN A 29 -3.62 -2.25 10.35
N THR A 30 -3.99 -3.01 9.32
CA THR A 30 -4.74 -2.45 8.18
C THR A 30 -6.14 -2.00 8.63
N ILE A 31 -6.67 -0.91 8.09
CA ILE A 31 -7.91 -0.26 8.55
C ILE A 31 -8.95 -0.21 7.43
N TRP A 32 -8.51 0.13 6.23
CA TRP A 32 -9.36 0.26 5.06
C TRP A 32 -8.57 -0.08 3.80
N SER A 33 -9.25 -0.54 2.75
CA SER A 33 -8.64 -0.81 1.45
C SER A 33 -9.61 -0.57 0.31
N CYS A 34 -9.08 -0.31 -0.87
CA CYS A 34 -9.82 -0.20 -2.12
C CYS A 34 -8.96 -0.80 -3.24
N GLU A 35 -9.55 -1.56 -4.17
CA GLU A 35 -8.84 -2.10 -5.35
C GLU A 35 -8.77 -1.13 -6.54
N GLY A 36 -9.32 0.08 -6.36
CA GLY A 36 -9.48 1.07 -7.41
C GLY A 36 -10.67 0.78 -8.32
N HIS A 37 -11.29 1.84 -8.81
CA HIS A 37 -12.52 1.78 -9.59
C HIS A 37 -12.51 2.83 -10.70
N LEU A 38 -13.12 2.50 -11.83
CA LEU A 38 -13.44 3.46 -12.88
C LEU A 38 -14.76 4.17 -12.56
N GLN A 39 -14.97 5.34 -13.15
CA GLN A 39 -16.29 5.96 -13.23
C GLN A 39 -17.27 5.05 -14.02
N PRO A 40 -18.59 5.23 -13.88
CA PRO A 40 -19.58 4.46 -14.63
C PRO A 40 -19.41 4.51 -16.16
N SER A 41 -18.79 5.56 -16.69
CA SER A 41 -18.45 5.68 -18.12
C SER A 41 -17.33 4.74 -18.57
N GLY A 42 -16.55 4.21 -17.63
CA GLY A 42 -15.36 3.39 -17.89
C GLY A 42 -14.15 4.15 -18.42
N ALA A 43 -14.26 5.45 -18.69
CA ALA A 43 -13.21 6.23 -19.33
C ALA A 43 -12.14 6.76 -18.36
N GLU A 44 -12.52 6.98 -17.09
CA GLU A 44 -11.68 7.67 -16.11
C GLU A 44 -11.62 6.90 -14.79
N LEU A 45 -10.48 6.97 -14.11
CA LEU A 45 -10.33 6.51 -12.73
C LEU A 45 -11.22 7.32 -11.80
N TRP A 46 -12.06 6.64 -11.03
CA TRP A 46 -12.84 7.23 -9.93
C TRP A 46 -12.09 7.11 -8.60
N LYS A 47 -11.50 5.94 -8.33
CA LYS A 47 -10.70 5.67 -7.13
C LYS A 47 -9.44 4.92 -7.52
N THR A 48 -8.36 5.19 -6.81
CA THR A 48 -7.12 4.41 -6.92
C THR A 48 -7.12 3.22 -5.98
N PRO A 49 -6.33 2.18 -6.28
CA PRO A 49 -6.06 1.17 -5.28
C PRO A 49 -5.24 1.78 -4.14
N GLN A 50 -5.61 1.46 -2.91
CA GLN A 50 -4.92 1.96 -1.73
C GLN A 50 -5.23 1.10 -0.51
N VAL A 51 -4.29 1.06 0.43
CA VAL A 51 -4.47 0.41 1.73
C VAL A 51 -4.11 1.38 2.84
N TRP A 52 -5.06 1.60 3.75
CA TRP A 52 -4.86 2.40 4.95
C TRP A 52 -4.52 1.49 6.12
N PHE A 53 -3.64 1.95 6.99
CA PHE A 53 -3.21 1.19 8.16
C PHE A 53 -2.75 2.11 9.30
N SER A 54 -2.79 1.60 10.53
CA SER A 54 -2.12 2.21 11.68
C SER A 54 -0.87 1.45 12.04
N ALA A 55 0.12 2.18 12.55
CA ALA A 55 1.31 1.64 13.19
C ALA A 55 1.50 2.32 14.55
N GLU A 56 1.98 1.58 15.54
CA GLU A 56 2.24 2.11 16.89
C GLU A 56 3.42 3.09 16.90
N ASP A 57 4.42 2.85 16.06
CA ASP A 57 5.58 3.71 15.89
C ASP A 57 5.80 4.10 14.41
N GLY A 58 6.65 5.11 14.21
CA GLY A 58 7.02 5.57 12.88
C GLY A 58 8.05 4.69 12.16
N VAL A 59 8.63 3.67 12.82
CA VAL A 59 9.68 2.82 12.24
C VAL A 59 9.08 1.93 11.15
N ALA A 60 7.92 1.32 11.41
CA ALA A 60 7.22 0.52 10.42
C ALA A 60 6.88 1.34 9.16
N ALA A 61 6.40 2.57 9.35
CA ALA A 61 6.12 3.51 8.26
C ALA A 61 7.39 3.90 7.48
N GLN A 62 8.51 4.15 8.17
CA GLN A 62 9.78 4.46 7.51
C GLN A 62 10.30 3.29 6.68
N LEU A 63 10.29 2.07 7.23
CA LEU A 63 10.70 0.87 6.52
C LEU A 63 9.85 0.63 5.26
N LEU A 64 8.53 0.79 5.39
CA LEU A 64 7.62 0.69 4.25
C LEU A 64 7.92 1.75 3.18
N SER A 65 8.17 2.99 3.58
CA SER A 65 8.49 4.08 2.65
C SER A 65 9.77 3.79 1.85
N ILE A 66 10.82 3.30 2.52
CA ILE A 66 12.07 2.90 1.87
C ILE A 66 11.83 1.71 0.94
N ALA A 67 11.12 0.69 1.42
CA ALA A 67 10.82 -0.50 0.62
C ALA A 67 10.00 -0.16 -0.64
N LEU A 68 9.00 0.72 -0.53
CA LEU A 68 8.22 1.20 -1.68
C LEU A 68 9.09 1.98 -2.67
N PHE A 69 9.96 2.85 -2.16
CA PHE A 69 10.90 3.60 -3.00
C PHE A 69 11.81 2.67 -3.79
N ASP A 70 12.35 1.61 -3.18
CA ASP A 70 13.22 0.65 -3.86
C ASP A 70 12.47 -0.18 -4.92
N LEU A 71 11.15 -0.36 -4.76
CA LEU A 71 10.33 -1.11 -5.71
C LEU A 71 9.95 -0.30 -6.96
N ARG A 72 10.06 1.04 -6.94
CA ARG A 72 9.53 1.95 -7.99
C ARG A 72 9.93 1.57 -9.42
N GLU A 73 11.15 1.10 -9.63
CA GLU A 73 11.68 0.75 -10.97
C GLU A 73 11.07 -0.55 -11.51
N SER A 74 10.39 -1.31 -10.65
CA SER A 74 9.68 -2.54 -11.02
C SER A 74 8.18 -2.34 -11.15
N LEU A 75 7.68 -1.12 -10.94
CA LEU A 75 6.27 -0.77 -11.03
C LEU A 75 5.98 -0.13 -12.39
N HIS A 76 4.77 -0.35 -12.89
CA HIS A 76 4.23 0.33 -14.06
C HIS A 76 3.98 1.81 -13.76
N CYS A 77 3.45 2.12 -12.57
CA CYS A 77 3.40 3.47 -12.04
C CYS A 77 4.53 3.64 -11.02
N SER A 78 5.52 4.48 -11.32
CA SER A 78 6.71 4.70 -10.48
C SER A 78 6.40 5.35 -9.12
N ASP A 79 5.25 6.01 -8.97
CA ASP A 79 5.01 6.91 -7.84
C ASP A 79 4.07 6.34 -6.77
N TRP A 80 4.29 5.10 -6.34
CA TRP A 80 3.63 4.60 -5.14
C TRP A 80 4.24 5.21 -3.89
N VAL A 81 3.40 5.79 -3.04
CA VAL A 81 3.86 6.57 -1.88
C VAL A 81 3.18 6.12 -0.60
N LEU A 82 3.89 6.35 0.50
CA LEU A 82 3.30 6.35 1.82
C LEU A 82 2.86 7.77 2.19
N ARG A 83 1.58 7.95 2.52
CA ARG A 83 1.02 9.23 2.97
C ARG A 83 0.53 9.13 4.41
N LEU A 84 0.80 10.14 5.23
CA LEU A 84 0.14 10.30 6.52
C LEU A 84 -1.30 10.78 6.30
N VAL A 85 -2.27 10.03 6.80
CA VAL A 85 -3.69 10.37 6.71
C VAL A 85 -4.05 11.26 7.90
N PRO A 86 -4.54 12.49 7.68
CA PRO A 86 -4.99 13.35 8.77
C PRO A 86 -6.29 12.80 9.36
N VAL A 87 -6.19 12.07 10.46
CA VAL A 87 -7.35 11.59 11.23
C VAL A 87 -7.53 12.45 12.48
N GLU A 88 -8.73 12.98 12.69
CA GLU A 88 -9.02 13.90 13.80
C GLU A 88 -9.06 13.23 15.18
N ARG A 89 -8.98 11.90 15.26
CA ARG A 89 -9.18 11.13 16.50
C ARG A 89 -8.27 9.91 16.56
N GLY A 90 -7.25 9.95 17.41
CA GLY A 90 -6.41 8.79 17.73
C GLY A 90 -5.08 9.18 18.35
N LEU A 91 -4.51 8.28 19.16
CA LEU A 91 -3.12 8.37 19.64
C LEU A 91 -2.12 7.75 18.64
N THR A 92 -2.63 7.00 17.66
CA THR A 92 -1.86 6.27 16.65
C THR A 92 -1.92 6.96 15.29
N SER A 93 -0.77 7.03 14.63
CA SER A 93 -0.66 7.56 13.27
C SER A 93 -1.32 6.60 12.27
N VAL A 94 -2.07 7.16 11.33
CA VAL A 94 -2.69 6.43 10.22
C VAL A 94 -1.99 6.80 8.93
N TYR A 95 -1.66 5.81 8.12
CA TYR A 95 -0.97 5.95 6.86
C TYR A 95 -1.76 5.30 5.72
N SER A 96 -1.58 5.77 4.50
CA SER A 96 -2.03 5.11 3.28
C SER A 96 -0.83 4.74 2.39
N ILE A 97 -0.89 3.56 1.78
CA ILE A 97 -0.11 3.22 0.58
C ILE A 97 -1.02 3.44 -0.61
N GLU A 98 -0.61 4.34 -1.51
CA GLU A 98 -1.42 4.75 -2.67
C GLU A 98 -0.52 5.24 -3.81
N PRO A 99 -0.97 5.14 -5.07
CA PRO A 99 -0.27 5.77 -6.19
C PRO A 99 -0.47 7.29 -6.12
N ARG A 100 0.59 8.05 -6.36
CA ARG A 100 0.53 9.50 -6.57
C ARG A 100 0.07 9.77 -8.00
N LEU A 101 -1.02 10.52 -8.15
CA LEU A 101 -1.60 10.84 -9.44
C LEU A 101 -1.23 12.24 -9.98
N GLU A 102 -0.17 12.87 -9.47
CA GLU A 102 0.25 14.20 -9.97
C GLU A 102 0.67 14.13 -11.46
N LYS A 103 0.39 15.21 -12.21
CA LYS A 103 0.14 15.21 -13.67
C LYS A 103 1.23 14.60 -14.58
N ASP A 104 0.74 13.73 -15.47
CA ASP A 104 1.00 13.57 -16.91
C ASP A 104 2.39 13.29 -17.50
N GLU A 105 3.49 13.24 -16.75
CA GLU A 105 4.80 12.90 -17.37
C GLU A 105 5.06 11.39 -17.47
N ASP A 106 4.46 10.58 -16.58
CA ASP A 106 4.73 9.14 -16.47
C ASP A 106 3.56 8.28 -16.97
N GLY A 107 3.47 8.13 -18.30
CA GLY A 107 2.78 7.03 -18.97
C GLY A 107 1.27 6.85 -18.70
N PRO A 108 0.65 5.80 -19.27
CA PRO A 108 -0.76 5.51 -19.04
C PRO A 108 -0.98 4.96 -17.62
N ARG A 109 -1.86 5.61 -16.85
CA ARG A 109 -2.28 5.17 -15.51
C ARG A 109 -3.63 4.49 -15.57
N THR A 110 -3.66 3.26 -16.09
CA THR A 110 -4.90 2.47 -16.16
C THR A 110 -5.15 1.75 -14.85
N LEU A 111 -6.43 1.43 -14.57
CA LEU A 111 -6.77 0.64 -13.39
C LEU A 111 -6.09 -0.74 -13.39
N GLU A 112 -5.89 -1.32 -14.58
CA GLU A 112 -5.24 -2.61 -14.74
C GLU A 112 -3.77 -2.55 -14.33
N LEU A 113 -3.01 -1.56 -14.82
CA LEU A 113 -1.61 -1.36 -14.44
C LEU A 113 -1.45 -1.06 -12.94
N LEU A 114 -2.37 -0.27 -12.37
CA LEU A 114 -2.36 -0.01 -10.93
C LEU A 114 -2.63 -1.29 -10.11
N ARG A 115 -3.46 -2.21 -10.62
CA ARG A 115 -3.70 -3.51 -9.96
C ARG A 115 -2.51 -4.45 -10.13
N GLU A 116 -1.82 -4.43 -11.27
CA GLU A 116 -0.57 -5.16 -11.47
C GLU A 116 0.54 -4.67 -10.53
N ASP A 117 0.62 -3.36 -10.30
CA ASP A 117 1.52 -2.79 -9.29
C ASP A 117 1.20 -3.28 -7.89
N VAL A 118 -0.08 -3.34 -7.50
CA VAL A 118 -0.50 -3.91 -6.22
C VAL A 118 0.01 -5.35 -6.07
N GLN A 119 -0.08 -6.16 -7.12
CA GLN A 119 0.45 -7.53 -7.10
C GLN A 119 1.97 -7.54 -6.94
N THR A 120 2.67 -6.68 -7.67
CA THR A 120 4.14 -6.57 -7.61
C THR A 120 4.62 -6.11 -6.24
N ILE A 121 3.97 -5.11 -5.66
CA ILE A 121 4.24 -4.63 -4.30
C ILE A 121 3.99 -5.76 -3.32
N ALA A 122 2.81 -6.40 -3.34
CA ALA A 122 2.49 -7.49 -2.43
C ALA A 122 3.52 -8.64 -2.51
N TYR A 123 3.95 -9.01 -3.72
CA TYR A 123 4.91 -10.08 -3.93
C TYR A 123 6.31 -9.75 -3.40
N ARG A 124 6.79 -8.52 -3.59
CA ARG A 124 8.19 -8.15 -3.29
C ARG A 124 8.40 -7.50 -1.93
N LEU A 125 7.36 -6.87 -1.39
CA LEU A 125 7.43 -6.11 -0.13
C LEU A 125 7.95 -6.95 1.06
N PRO A 126 7.53 -8.21 1.29
CA PRO A 126 8.02 -9.00 2.42
C PRO A 126 9.54 -9.19 2.40
N THR A 127 10.09 -9.51 1.23
CA THR A 127 11.54 -9.73 1.06
C THR A 127 12.31 -8.43 1.25
N SER A 128 11.80 -7.33 0.69
CA SER A 128 12.41 -5.99 0.85
C SER A 128 12.44 -5.54 2.31
N LEU A 129 11.32 -5.67 3.03
CA LEU A 129 11.23 -5.32 4.45
C LEU A 129 12.19 -6.14 5.31
N ARG A 130 12.29 -7.45 5.08
CA ARG A 130 13.24 -8.32 5.81
C ARG A 130 14.69 -7.92 5.56
N ALA A 131 15.05 -7.62 4.31
CA ALA A 131 16.39 -7.17 3.96
C ALA A 131 16.76 -5.83 4.62
N LEU A 132 15.84 -4.87 4.61
CA LEU A 132 16.01 -3.57 5.27
C LEU A 132 16.16 -3.71 6.78
N ALA A 133 15.27 -4.49 7.43
CA ALA A 133 15.33 -4.74 8.86
C ALA A 133 16.66 -5.40 9.26
N ALA A 134 17.10 -6.42 8.52
CA ALA A 134 18.39 -7.07 8.76
C ALA A 134 19.57 -6.11 8.64
N SER A 135 19.56 -5.25 7.61
CA SER A 135 20.63 -4.25 7.42
C SER A 135 20.69 -3.20 8.53
N LEU A 136 19.57 -2.86 9.16
CA LEU A 136 19.57 -1.91 10.28
C LEU A 136 20.09 -2.56 11.56
N LEU A 137 19.69 -3.80 11.82
CA LEU A 137 20.17 -4.55 12.98
C LEU A 137 21.69 -4.78 12.92
N SER A 138 22.25 -5.03 11.73
CA SER A 138 23.70 -5.19 11.56
C SER A 138 24.51 -3.89 11.68
N ARG A 139 23.88 -2.73 11.60
CA ARG A 139 24.53 -1.41 11.76
C ARG A 139 24.47 -0.89 13.21
N GLY A 140 23.60 -1.48 14.03
CA GLY A 140 23.42 -1.13 15.44
C GLY A 140 24.24 -1.95 16.44
N THR A 141 25.06 -2.89 15.95
CA THR A 141 26.03 -3.70 16.71
C THR A 141 27.45 -3.30 16.35
#